data_AF-A0A2Z6UHA8-F1
#
_entry.id   AF-A0A2Z6UHA8-F1
#
_cell.length_a   1.000
_cell.length_b   1.000
_cell.length_c   1.000
_cell.angle_alpha   90.00
_cell.angle_beta   90.00
_cell.angle_gamma   90.00
#
_symmetry.space_group_name_H-M   'P 1'
#
loop_
_entity.id
_entity.type
_entity.pdbx_description
1 polymer ?
#
loop_
_entity_poly.entity_id
_entity_poly.type
_entity_poly.pdbx_seq_one_letter_code
_entity_poly.pdbx_strand_id
1 'polypeptide(L)' 'MPSTIKKIGKMMLTFNSKTYGELLAYYQPKAITTEVENERAIAIAQELEHRSELSLEEEALLELLMALRYSLC' A
#
# COMPACT_ATOMS: atom_id res chain seq x y z
N MET A 1 10.62 28.80 13.64
CA MET A 1 11.06 28.94 12.23
C MET A 1 9.85 28.71 11.34
N PRO A 2 9.47 29.65 10.47
CA PRO A 2 8.28 29.50 9.64
C PRO A 2 8.64 28.75 8.35
N SER A 3 8.24 27.49 8.23
CA SER A 3 8.31 26.78 6.95
C SER A 3 7.06 27.11 6.13
N THR A 4 7.27 28.01 5.19
CA THR A 4 6.49 28.35 3.98
C THR A 4 5.38 27.37 3.62
N ILE A 5 4.15 27.84 3.81
CA ILE A 5 2.92 27.22 3.30
C ILE A 5 2.92 27.38 1.78
N LYS A 6 3.19 26.29 1.04
CA LYS A 6 3.00 26.24 -0.42
C LYS A 6 1.59 25.71 -0.70
N LYS A 7 0.62 26.61 -0.72
CA LYS A 7 -0.79 26.33 -1.06
C LYS A 7 -0.98 26.47 -2.57
N ILE A 8 -1.10 25.33 -3.28
CA ILE A 8 -1.70 25.27 -4.62
C ILE A 8 -2.46 23.93 -4.73
N GLY A 9 -3.79 23.97 -4.61
CA GLY A 9 -4.75 23.04 -5.23
C GLY A 9 -4.70 21.52 -4.98
N LYS A 10 -3.83 20.99 -4.13
CA LYS A 10 -3.77 19.55 -3.81
C LYS A 10 -4.56 19.32 -2.53
N MET A 11 -5.64 18.54 -2.57
CA MET A 11 -6.20 17.94 -1.36
C MET A 11 -5.01 17.45 -0.53
N MET A 12 -4.85 17.96 0.69
CA MET A 12 -3.81 17.49 1.59
C MET A 12 -4.25 16.08 2.01
N LEU A 13 -4.00 15.09 1.16
CA LEU A 13 -4.19 13.69 1.50
C LEU A 13 -3.16 13.41 2.59
N THR A 14 -3.62 13.45 3.84
CA THR A 14 -2.80 13.16 5.01
C THR A 14 -2.84 11.65 5.22
N PHE A 15 -1.67 11.02 5.23
CA PHE A 15 -1.54 9.60 5.52
C PHE A 15 -2.12 9.27 6.91
N ASN A 16 -3.05 8.34 6.96
CA ASN A 16 -3.73 7.86 8.14
C ASN A 16 -3.13 6.52 8.59
N SER A 17 -2.31 6.58 9.62
CA SER A 17 -1.67 5.39 10.19
C SER A 17 -2.65 4.35 10.74
N LYS A 18 -3.85 4.77 11.19
CA LYS A 18 -4.88 3.85 11.66
C LYS A 18 -5.45 3.04 10.50
N THR A 19 -5.84 3.72 9.41
CA THR A 19 -6.35 3.06 8.19
C THR A 19 -5.29 2.14 7.60
N TYR A 20 -4.03 2.57 7.54
CA TYR A 20 -2.95 1.70 7.10
C TYR A 20 -2.75 0.48 8.03
N GLY A 21 -2.84 0.67 9.35
CA GLY A 21 -2.78 -0.44 10.31
C GLY A 21 -3.93 -1.44 10.15
N GLU A 22 -5.15 -0.97 9.87
CA GLU A 22 -6.31 -1.82 9.57
C GLU A 22 -6.09 -2.63 8.28
N LEU A 23 -5.54 -2.00 7.24
CA LEU A 23 -5.17 -2.67 5.99
C LEU A 23 -4.10 -3.76 6.22
N LEU A 24 -3.06 -3.47 6.99
CA LEU A 24 -2.03 -4.46 7.34
C LEU A 24 -2.61 -5.63 8.15
N ALA A 25 -3.51 -5.36 9.09
CA ALA A 25 -4.17 -6.41 9.87
C ALA A 25 -5.12 -7.27 9.02
N TYR A 26 -5.77 -6.67 8.02
CA TYR A 26 -6.67 -7.38 7.12
C TYR A 26 -5.90 -8.25 6.12
N TYR A 27 -4.95 -7.67 5.39
CA TYR A 27 -4.22 -8.35 4.32
C TYR A 27 -3.02 -9.18 4.81
N GLN A 28 -2.52 -8.91 6.02
CA GLN A 28 -1.40 -9.63 6.67
C GLN A 28 -0.21 -9.90 5.73
N PRO A 29 0.36 -8.86 5.11
CA PRO A 29 1.48 -9.03 4.20
C PRO A 29 2.67 -9.66 4.95
N LYS A 30 3.25 -10.69 4.35
CA LYS A 30 4.38 -11.44 4.90
C LYS A 30 5.37 -11.79 3.80
N ALA A 31 6.60 -12.13 4.20
CA ALA A 31 7.57 -12.72 3.28
C ALA A 31 6.94 -13.92 2.60
N ILE A 32 6.97 -13.92 1.27
CA ILE A 32 6.46 -15.02 0.47
C ILE A 32 7.52 -16.14 0.54
N THR A 33 7.11 -17.35 0.89
CA THR A 33 8.01 -18.51 0.99
C THR A 33 7.48 -19.73 0.23
N THR A 34 6.24 -19.64 -0.25
CA THR A 34 5.52 -20.69 -0.97
C THR A 34 4.76 -20.10 -2.16
N GLU A 35 4.46 -20.93 -3.15
CA GLU A 35 3.66 -20.51 -4.32
C GLU A 35 2.26 -20.03 -3.90
N VAL A 36 1.64 -20.67 -2.91
CA VAL A 36 0.32 -20.29 -2.40
C VAL A 36 0.32 -18.88 -1.78
N GLU A 37 1.43 -18.47 -1.16
CA GLU A 37 1.59 -17.11 -0.64
C GLU A 37 1.80 -16.10 -1.77
N ASN A 38 2.53 -16.49 -2.82
CA ASN A 38 2.73 -15.68 -4.02
C ASN A 38 1.40 -15.42 -4.75
N GLU A 39 0.60 -16.46 -4.97
CA GLU A 39 -0.73 -16.35 -5.60
C GLU A 39 -1.66 -15.41 -4.83
N ARG A 40 -1.67 -15.50 -3.50
CA ARG A 40 -2.46 -14.60 -2.65
C ARG A 40 -1.98 -13.16 -2.76
N ALA A 41 -0.67 -12.92 -2.74
CA ALA A 41 -0.12 -11.58 -2.90
C ALA A 41 -0.46 -10.97 -4.27
N ILE A 42 -0.41 -11.79 -5.33
CA ILE A 42 -0.82 -11.37 -6.68
C ILE A 42 -2.30 -11.00 -6.72
N ALA A 43 -3.18 -11.81 -6.13
CA ALA A 43 -4.61 -11.53 -6.11
C ALA A 43 -4.94 -10.19 -5.40
N ILE A 44 -4.27 -9.90 -4.28
CA ILE A 44 -4.43 -8.65 -3.55
C ILE A 44 -3.91 -7.46 -4.37
N ALA A 45 -2.72 -7.60 -4.97
CA ALA A 45 -2.16 -6.55 -5.82
C ALA A 45 -3.07 -6.24 -7.01
N GLN A 46 -3.60 -7.27 -7.66
CA GLN A 46 -4.56 -7.11 -8.75
C GLN A 46 -5.86 -6.44 -8.29
N GLU A 47 -6.40 -6.81 -7.14
CA GLU A 47 -7.59 -6.17 -6.59
C GLU A 47 -7.39 -4.66 -6.39
N LEU A 48 -6.23 -4.27 -5.88
CA LEU A 48 -5.87 -2.86 -5.68
C LEU A 48 -5.62 -2.15 -7.02
N GLU A 49 -4.89 -2.75 -7.96
CA GLU A 49 -4.61 -2.17 -9.28
C GLU A 49 -5.86 -1.91 -10.13
N HIS A 50 -6.94 -2.66 -9.92
CA HIS A 50 -8.20 -2.46 -10.65
C HIS A 50 -9.07 -1.32 -10.06
N ARG A 51 -8.69 -0.73 -8.92
CA ARG A 51 -9.40 0.41 -8.34
C ARG A 51 -8.99 1.69 -9.05
N SER A 52 -9.98 2.49 -9.47
CA SER A 52 -9.75 3.70 -10.28
C SER A 52 -9.07 4.83 -9.49
N GLU A 53 -9.24 4.84 -8.16
CA GLU A 53 -8.60 5.78 -7.25
C GLU A 53 -8.14 5.00 -6.02
N LEU A 54 -6.83 5.03 -5.75
CA LEU A 54 -6.25 4.48 -4.54
C LEU A 54 -6.07 5.59 -3.51
N SER A 55 -6.38 5.28 -2.26
CA SER A 55 -5.93 6.08 -1.12
C SER A 55 -4.42 5.96 -0.92
N LEU A 56 -3.82 6.90 -0.20
CA LEU A 56 -2.38 6.86 0.09
C LEU A 56 -1.97 5.60 0.86
N GLU A 57 -2.88 5.08 1.68
CA GLU A 57 -2.67 3.88 2.48
C GLU A 57 -2.70 2.61 1.62
N GLU A 58 -3.60 2.57 0.63
CA GLU A 58 -3.66 1.47 -0.34
C GLU A 58 -2.46 1.51 -1.31
N GLU A 59 -2.02 2.69 -1.75
CA GLU A 59 -0.78 2.85 -2.53
C GLU A 59 0.43 2.35 -1.74
N ALA A 60 0.56 2.73 -0.46
CA ALA A 60 1.64 2.26 0.40
C ALA A 60 1.58 0.74 0.63
N LEU A 61 0.39 0.16 0.77
CA LEU A 61 0.23 -1.28 0.87
C LEU A 61 0.66 -1.98 -0.42
N LEU A 62 0.28 -1.45 -1.59
CA LEU A 62 0.68 -2.00 -2.89
C LEU A 62 2.20 -1.96 -3.06
N GLU A 63 2.85 -0.85 -2.69
CA GLU A 63 4.31 -0.73 -2.71
C GLU A 63 4.98 -1.76 -1.80
N LEU A 64 4.44 -1.99 -0.59
CA LEU A 64 4.92 -3.03 0.31
C LEU A 64 4.78 -4.44 -0.29
N LEU A 65 3.63 -4.74 -0.88
CA LEU A 65 3.38 -6.05 -1.52
C LEU A 65 4.34 -6.29 -2.69
N MET A 66 4.61 -5.25 -3.50
CA MET A 66 5.64 -5.33 -4.56
C MET A 66 7.02 -5.61 -3.97
N ALA A 67 7.43 -4.88 -2.92
CA ALA A 67 8.74 -5.06 -2.29
C ALA A 67 8.94 -6.48 -1.72
N LEU A 68 7.91 -7.04 -1.08
CA LEU A 68 7.95 -8.41 -0.55
C LEU A 68 8.04 -9.48 -1.64
N ARG A 69 7.49 -9.20 -2.82
CA ARG A 69 7.59 -10.09 -3.99
C ARG A 69 8.99 -10.10 -4.60
N TYR A 70 9.70 -8.98 -4.61
CA TYR A 70 11.07 -8.90 -5.16
C TYR A 70 12.14 -9.57 -4.27
N SER A 71 11.83 -9.94 -3.02
CA SER A 71 12.75 -10.72 -2.16
C SER A 71 12.82 -12.22 -2.49
N LEU A 72 12.12 -12.71 -3.52
CA LEU A 72 12.18 -14.11 -3.97
C LEU A 72 12.94 -14.34 -5.29
N CYS A 73 13.66 -13.32 -5.79
CA CYS A 73 14.58 -13.49 -6.91
C CYS A 73 16.04 -13.46 -6.44
#